data_AF-A0A3A0UTW9-F1
#
_entry.id   AF-A0A3A0UTW9-F1
#
_cell.length_a   1.000
_cell.length_b   1.000
_cell.length_c   1.000
_cell.angle_alpha   90.00
_cell.angle_beta   90.00
_cell.angle_gamma   90.00
#
_symmetry.space_group_name_H-M   'P 1'
#
loop_
_entity.id
_entity.type
_entity.pdbx_description
1 polymer ?
#
loop_
_entity_poly.entity_id
_entity_poly.type
_entity_poly.pdbx_seq_one_letter_code
_entity_poly.pdbx_strand_id
1 'polypeptide(L)' 'MDSNLIQSIRDKYSFTTKQINAVLSLLEDKNTVPFIARYRKEQTGGLDEVEIKQIDDEYQ' A
#
# COMPACT_ATOMS: atom_id res chain seq x y z
N MET A 1 -7.25 -0.20 -11.23
CA MET A 1 -5.90 -0.37 -10.69
C MET A 1 -4.93 -0.69 -11.81
N ASP A 2 -3.96 0.18 -12.04
CA ASP A 2 -2.97 0.08 -13.12
C ASP A 2 -2.00 -1.09 -12.89
N SER A 3 -2.02 -2.08 -13.80
CA SER A 3 -1.17 -3.27 -13.68
C SER A 3 0.34 -2.96 -13.75
N ASN A 4 0.73 -1.89 -14.45
CA ASN A 4 2.12 -1.44 -14.52
C ASN A 4 2.64 -0.88 -13.19
N LEU A 5 1.79 -0.13 -12.47
CA LEU A 5 2.14 0.42 -11.16
C LEU A 5 2.38 -0.70 -10.14
N ILE A 6 1.44 -1.64 -10.05
CA ILE A 6 1.55 -2.78 -9.13
C ILE A 6 2.83 -3.56 -9.41
N GLN A 7 3.16 -3.80 -10.68
CA GLN A 7 4.38 -4.50 -11.05
C GLN A 7 5.63 -3.72 -10.62
N SER A 8 5.70 -2.41 -10.90
CA SER A 8 6.80 -1.54 -10.46
C SER A 8 7.02 -1.60 -8.95
N ILE A 9 5.95 -1.48 -8.16
CA ILE A 9 6.03 -1.53 -6.70
C ILE A 9 6.55 -2.89 -6.24
N ARG A 10 6.07 -4.00 -6.83
CA ARG A 10 6.53 -5.36 -6.48
C ARG A 10 8.00 -5.59 -6.80
N ASP A 11 8.50 -5.03 -7.89
CA ASP A 11 9.90 -5.19 -8.29
C ASP A 11 10.84 -4.36 -7.40
N LYS A 12 10.39 -3.20 -6.89
CA LYS A 12 11.17 -2.33 -6.00
C LYS A 12 11.12 -2.75 -4.54
N TYR A 13 9.95 -3.14 -4.08
CA TYR A 13 9.65 -3.41 -2.68
C TYR A 13 8.99 -4.79 -2.64
N SER A 14 9.55 -5.72 -1.88
CA SER A 14 9.16 -7.14 -1.81
C SER A 14 7.76 -7.40 -1.22
N PHE A 15 6.80 -6.53 -1.52
CA PHE A 15 5.40 -6.62 -1.18
C PHE A 15 4.67 -7.59 -2.08
N THR A 16 3.67 -8.24 -1.51
CA THR A 16 2.75 -9.05 -2.31
C THR A 16 1.74 -8.17 -3.03
N THR A 17 1.24 -8.63 -4.18
CA THR A 17 0.15 -7.96 -4.91
C THR A 17 -1.06 -7.68 -4.01
N LYS A 18 -1.35 -8.58 -3.07
CA LYS A 18 -2.45 -8.43 -2.11
C LYS A 18 -2.24 -7.23 -1.18
N GLN A 19 -1.02 -7.06 -0.66
CA GLN A 19 -0.69 -5.93 0.23
C GLN A 19 -0.76 -4.60 -0.52
N ILE A 20 -0.21 -4.55 -1.74
CA ILE A 20 -0.26 -3.35 -2.59
C ILE A 20 -1.71 -2.96 -2.88
N ASN A 21 -2.52 -3.90 -3.36
CA ASN A 21 -3.93 -3.64 -3.64
C ASN A 21 -4.71 -3.19 -2.40
N ALA A 22 -4.43 -3.78 -1.23
CA ALA A 22 -5.08 -3.38 0.01
C ALA A 22 -4.75 -1.93 0.39
N VAL A 23 -3.47 -1.53 0.28
CA VAL A 23 -3.05 -0.15 0.56
C VAL A 23 -3.65 0.81 -0.46
N LEU A 24 -3.54 0.52 -1.77
CA LEU A 24 -4.11 1.37 -2.82
C LEU A 24 -5.62 1.58 -2.64
N SER A 25 -6.37 0.52 -2.36
CA SER A 25 -7.82 0.63 -2.10
C SER A 25 -8.12 1.53 -0.89
N LEU A 26 -7.32 1.46 0.18
CA LEU A 26 -7.51 2.30 1.36
C LEU A 26 -7.16 3.76 1.08
N LEU A 27 -6.14 4.04 0.26
CA LEU A 27 -5.78 5.38 -0.19
C LEU A 27 -6.87 5.98 -1.11
N GLU A 28 -7.46 5.17 -2.00
CA GLU A 28 -8.61 5.56 -2.84
C GLU A 28 -9.82 5.96 -1.97
N ASP A 29 -10.05 5.24 -0.87
CA ASP A 29 -11.04 5.55 0.17
C ASP A 29 -10.68 6.76 1.05
N LYS A 30 -9.65 7.55 0.68
CA LYS A 30 -9.17 8.75 1.37
C LYS A 30 -8.63 8.51 2.78
N ASN A 31 -8.21 7.29 3.10
CA ASN A 31 -7.47 7.04 4.32
C ASN A 31 -6.04 7.58 4.19
N THR A 32 -5.46 8.06 5.29
CA THR A 32 -4.09 8.56 5.33
C THR A 32 -3.11 7.46 5.74
N VAL A 33 -1.84 7.58 5.36
CA VAL A 33 -0.78 6.64 5.73
C VAL A 33 -0.74 6.35 7.25
N PRO A 34 -0.76 7.36 8.17
CA PRO A 34 -0.76 7.09 9.61
C PRO A 34 -2.01 6.36 10.10
N PHE A 35 -3.17 6.64 9.47
CA PHE A 35 -4.41 5.95 9.80
C PHE A 35 -4.38 4.48 9.38
N ILE A 36 -3.91 4.20 8.15
CA ILE A 36 -3.79 2.83 7.63
C ILE A 36 -2.85 2.01 8.50
N ALA A 37 -1.66 2.54 8.81
CA ALA A 37 -0.65 1.86 9.62
C ALA A 37 -1.15 1.51 11.02
N ARG A 38 -1.98 2.37 11.62
CA ARG A 38 -2.47 2.21 12.99
C ARG A 38 -3.73 1.37 13.10
N TYR A 39 -4.65 1.48 12.13
CA TYR A 39 -6.00 0.93 12.26
C TYR A 39 -6.35 -0.14 11.22
N ARG A 40 -5.58 -0.27 10.13
CA ARG A 40 -5.86 -1.22 9.03
C ARG A 40 -4.78 -2.28 8.86
N LYS A 41 -3.98 -2.51 9.90
CA LYS A 41 -2.83 -3.43 9.87
C LYS A 41 -3.18 -4.85 9.41
N GLU A 42 -4.32 -5.39 9.81
CA GLU A 42 -4.76 -6.72 9.34
C GLU A 42 -5.13 -6.72 7.85
N GLN A 43 -5.75 -5.65 7.36
CA GLN A 43 -6.14 -5.53 5.96
C GLN A 43 -4.93 -5.38 5.03
N THR A 44 -3.88 -4.69 5.49
CA THR A 44 -2.63 -4.55 4.75
C THR A 44 -1.68 -5.74 4.92
N GLY A 45 -2.07 -6.80 5.63
CA GLY A 45 -1.20 -7.96 5.86
C GLY A 45 0.00 -7.65 6.75
N GLY A 46 -0.13 -6.69 7.66
CA GLY A 46 0.87 -6.38 8.68
C GLY A 46 1.80 -5.22 8.37
N LEU A 47 1.65 -4.56 7.21
CA LEU A 47 2.55 -3.48 6.78
C LEU A 47 2.62 -2.36 7.82
N ASP A 48 3.82 -1.84 8.03
CA ASP A 48 4.08 -0.68 8.88
C ASP A 48 4.00 0.65 8.11
N GLU A 49 4.12 1.76 8.85
CA GLU A 49 3.95 3.11 8.30
C GLU A 49 4.95 3.43 7.19
N VAL A 50 6.18 2.93 7.28
CA VAL A 50 7.22 3.17 6.27
C VAL A 50 6.89 2.41 5.00
N GLU A 51 6.47 1.15 5.12
CA GLU A 51 6.08 0.32 3.98
C GLU A 51 4.82 0.86 3.28
N ILE A 52 3.83 1.32 4.05
CA ILE A 52 2.62 1.95 3.49
C ILE A 52 2.99 3.26 2.78
N LYS A 53 3.92 4.05 3.35
CA LYS A 53 4.41 5.27 2.71
C LYS A 53 5.13 4.99 1.39
N GLN A 54 5.91 3.91 1.29
CA GLN A 54 6.56 3.52 0.03
C GLN A 54 5.54 3.24 -1.08
N ILE A 55 4.42 2.60 -0.75
CA ILE A 55 3.33 2.35 -1.70
C ILE A 55 2.62 3.66 -2.09
N ASP A 56 2.37 4.54 -1.11
CA ASP A 56 1.77 5.88 -1.35
C ASP A 56 2.66 6.74 -2.24
N ASP A 57 3.97 6.80 -1.98
CA ASP A 57 4.93 7.60 -2.75
C ASP A 57 5.04 7.13 -4.22
N GLU A 58 4.87 5.84 -4.50
CA GLU A 58 4.81 5.32 -5.88
C GLU A 58 3.45 5.52 -6.56
N TYR A 59 2.39 5.72 -5.78
CA TYR A 59 1.03 5.92 -6.28
C TYR A 59 0.75 7.37 -6.71
N GLN A 60 1.47 8.35 -6.12
CA GLN A 60 1.42 9.76 -6.51
C GLN A 60 2.15 10.03 -7.83
#